data_AF-A0A7R9EA73-F1
#
_entry.id   AF-A0A7R9EA73-F1
#
_cell.length_a   1.000
_cell.length_b   1.000
_cell.length_c   1.000
_cell.angle_alpha   90.00
_cell.angle_beta   90.00
_cell.angle_gamma   90.00
#
_symmetry.space_group_name_H-M   'P 1'
#
loop_
_entity.id
_entity.type
_entity.pdbx_description
1 polymer ?
#
loop_
_entity_poly.entity_id
_entity_poly.type
_entity_poly.pdbx_seq_one_letter_code
_entity_poly.pdbx_strand_id
1 'polypeptide(L)'
;MSYCRKEGKDTIIFATAEDHKVPSTVKLPEPEPQPGLILPNGEINWACPCLGGMATGPCGVQFREAFGCFHYSEAEPKGSDCYDAFQTMQTCMAQYPALYNKDGDDTSADSMNLDEGPEDQEQITIGEQKEIQVKPSETTRTELDPGYRQ
;
A
#
# COMPACT_ATOMS: atom_id res chain seq x y z
N MET A 1 33.54 -11.17 -33.44
CA MET A 1 34.20 -11.07 -32.13
C MET A 1 33.76 -9.77 -31.51
N SER A 2 33.18 -9.79 -30.32
CA SER A 2 32.90 -8.56 -29.57
C SER A 2 34.18 -7.75 -29.35
N TYR A 3 34.06 -6.43 -29.32
CA TYR A 3 35.20 -5.54 -29.06
C TYR A 3 34.79 -4.33 -28.22
N CYS A 4 35.75 -3.82 -27.45
CA CYS A 4 35.57 -2.65 -26.61
C CYS A 4 36.47 -1.52 -27.11
N ARG A 5 35.92 -0.31 -27.28
CA ARG A 5 36.71 0.91 -27.51
C ARG A 5 36.49 1.91 -26.39
N LYS A 6 37.51 2.70 -26.08
CA LYS A 6 37.41 3.83 -25.14
C LYS A 6 37.49 5.14 -25.90
N GLU A 7 36.51 6.01 -25.71
CA GLU A 7 36.51 7.38 -26.24
C GLU A 7 36.41 8.36 -25.08
N GLY A 8 37.55 8.92 -24.69
CA GLY A 8 37.62 9.77 -23.49
C GLY A 8 37.27 8.99 -22.22
N LYS A 9 36.17 9.38 -21.56
CA LYS A 9 35.66 8.73 -20.33
C LYS A 9 34.74 7.55 -20.64
N ASP A 10 34.27 7.44 -21.88
CA ASP A 10 33.28 6.44 -22.26
C ASP A 10 33.95 5.14 -22.68
N THR A 11 33.38 4.02 -22.22
CA THR A 11 33.74 2.68 -22.68
C THR A 11 32.58 2.12 -23.49
N ILE A 12 32.79 1.95 -24.78
CA ILE A 12 31.78 1.48 -25.73
C ILE A 12 32.08 0.00 -26.02
N ILE A 13 31.11 -0.87 -25.73
CA ILE A 13 31.21 -2.31 -25.92
C ILE A 13 30.27 -2.72 -27.06
N PHE A 14 30.83 -3.26 -28.14
CA PHE A 14 30.08 -3.83 -29.25
C PHE A 14 30.02 -5.35 -29.08
N ALA A 15 28.87 -5.85 -28.63
CA ALA A 15 28.59 -7.28 -28.54
C ALA A 15 28.06 -7.82 -29.88
N THR A 16 28.50 -9.00 -30.30
CA THR A 16 27.87 -9.70 -31.44
C THR A 16 26.65 -10.49 -30.97
N ALA A 17 25.79 -10.90 -31.90
CA ALA A 17 24.58 -11.65 -31.58
C ALA A 17 24.88 -12.99 -30.90
N GLU A 18 26.03 -13.60 -31.19
CA GLU A 18 26.48 -14.86 -30.58
C GLU A 18 26.95 -14.64 -29.13
N ASP A 19 27.73 -13.58 -28.89
CA ASP A 19 28.25 -13.25 -27.55
C ASP A 19 27.13 -12.78 -26.61
N HIS A 20 26.07 -12.15 -27.13
CA HIS A 20 24.89 -11.75 -26.35
C HIS A 20 23.93 -12.92 -26.05
N LYS A 21 24.01 -14.03 -26.81
CA LYS A 21 23.19 -15.22 -26.55
C LYS A 21 23.71 -16.02 -25.36
N VAL A 22 24.98 -15.88 -25.00
CA VAL A 22 25.56 -16.55 -23.85
C VAL A 22 25.23 -15.74 -22.59
N PRO A 23 24.49 -16.29 -21.61
CA PRO A 23 24.20 -15.58 -20.38
C PRO A 23 25.50 -15.28 -19.63
N SER A 24 25.58 -14.10 -19.02
CA SER A 24 26.75 -13.67 -18.28
C SER A 24 27.07 -14.62 -17.12
N THR A 25 28.34 -15.00 -16.98
CA THR A 25 28.85 -15.84 -15.87
C THR A 25 28.98 -15.06 -14.54
N VAL A 26 28.65 -13.77 -14.52
CA VAL A 26 28.76 -12.93 -13.34
C VAL A 26 27.70 -13.35 -12.33
N LYS A 27 28.14 -13.83 -11.16
CA LYS A 27 27.28 -14.01 -10.00
C LYS A 27 27.19 -12.67 -9.28
N LEU A 28 26.03 -12.03 -9.37
CA LEU A 28 25.74 -10.90 -8.50
C LEU A 28 25.69 -11.41 -7.05
N PRO A 29 26.19 -10.61 -6.09
CA PRO A 29 25.92 -10.90 -4.68
C PRO A 29 24.40 -10.97 -4.47
N GLU A 30 23.99 -11.80 -3.52
CA GLU A 30 22.57 -11.85 -3.14
C GLU A 30 22.13 -10.44 -2.69
N PRO A 31 21.00 -9.93 -3.19
CA PRO A 31 20.53 -8.61 -2.79
C PRO A 31 20.35 -8.59 -1.29
N GLU A 32 21.05 -7.68 -0.61
CA GLU A 32 20.84 -7.50 0.82
C GLU A 32 19.37 -7.15 1.08
N PRO A 33 18.75 -7.72 2.13
CA PRO A 33 17.37 -7.41 2.47
C PRO A 33 17.26 -5.91 2.71
N GLN A 34 16.47 -5.24 1.88
CA GLN A 34 16.26 -3.80 2.00
C GLN A 34 15.52 -3.52 3.32
N PRO A 35 15.97 -2.54 4.12
CA PRO A 35 15.31 -2.24 5.38
C PRO A 35 13.86 -1.83 5.12
N GLY A 36 12.94 -2.51 5.80
CA GLY A 36 11.51 -2.22 5.73
C GLY A 36 11.15 -0.85 6.34
N LEU A 37 9.85 -0.60 6.47
CA LEU A 37 9.35 0.65 7.05
C LEU A 37 9.76 0.82 8.52
N ILE A 38 9.79 -0.29 9.26
CA ILE A 38 10.20 -0.31 10.65
C ILE A 38 11.58 -0.94 10.73
N LEU A 39 12.53 -0.18 11.29
CA LEU A 39 13.88 -0.64 11.52
C LEU A 39 13.90 -1.67 12.67
N PRO A 40 14.95 -2.51 12.78
CA PRO A 40 15.07 -3.47 13.88
C PRO A 40 15.10 -2.84 15.28
N ASN A 41 15.40 -1.55 15.38
CA ASN A 41 15.38 -0.78 16.63
C ASN A 41 13.99 -0.24 17.01
N GLY A 42 12.96 -0.43 16.17
CA GLY A 42 11.61 0.11 16.38
C GLY A 42 11.42 1.56 15.92
N GLU A 43 12.40 2.14 15.22
CA GLU A 43 12.26 3.46 14.60
C GLU A 43 11.71 3.36 13.18
N ILE A 44 11.00 4.41 12.75
CA ILE A 44 10.41 4.48 11.42
C ILE A 44 11.48 4.94 10.42
N ASN A 45 11.70 4.15 9.36
CA ASN A 45 12.57 4.50 8.25
C ASN A 45 11.87 5.47 7.28
N TRP A 46 12.02 6.78 7.54
CA TRP A 46 11.43 7.83 6.70
C TRP A 46 11.97 7.90 5.27
N ALA A 47 13.09 7.21 4.97
CA ALA A 47 13.66 7.14 3.62
C ALA A 47 13.13 5.94 2.82
N CYS A 48 12.28 5.09 3.41
CA CYS A 48 11.72 3.93 2.73
C CYS A 48 10.84 4.38 1.54
N PRO A 49 11.12 3.95 0.29
CA PRO A 49 10.32 4.32 -0.88
C PRO A 49 8.84 3.94 -0.76
N CYS A 50 8.52 2.97 0.10
CA CYS A 50 7.15 2.53 0.37
C CYS A 50 6.28 3.61 1.05
N LEU A 51 6.87 4.62 1.71
CA LEU A 51 6.13 5.72 2.33
C LEU A 51 5.58 6.77 1.34
N GLY A 52 5.73 6.54 0.04
CA GLY A 52 5.17 7.42 -0.99
C GLY A 52 5.71 8.86 -0.93
N GLY A 53 6.85 9.09 -0.29
CA GLY A 53 7.46 10.41 -0.15
C GLY A 53 6.66 11.42 0.70
N MET A 54 5.56 11.01 1.34
CA MET A 54 4.72 11.93 2.13
C MET A 54 5.49 12.53 3.31
N ALA A 55 6.43 11.77 3.88
CA ALA A 55 7.35 12.23 4.92
C ALA A 55 8.35 13.30 4.45
N THR A 56 8.52 13.52 3.14
CA THR A 56 9.51 14.43 2.55
C THR A 56 8.85 15.52 1.69
N GLY A 57 7.63 15.92 2.05
CA GLY A 57 6.88 17.01 1.39
C GLY A 57 6.71 18.26 2.26
N PRO A 58 6.00 19.30 1.77
CA PRO A 58 5.68 20.50 2.56
C PRO A 58 4.90 20.18 3.85
N CYS A 59 4.07 19.13 3.83
CA CYS A 59 3.36 18.62 5.00
C CYS A 59 4.05 17.44 5.69
N GLY A 60 5.31 17.15 5.34
CA GLY A 60 6.03 15.99 5.84
C GLY A 60 6.26 16.01 7.35
N VAL A 61 6.37 17.19 7.97
CA VAL A 61 6.50 17.30 9.44
C VAL A 61 5.24 16.76 10.13
N GLN A 62 4.06 17.21 9.69
CA GLN A 62 2.77 16.78 10.24
C GLN A 62 2.52 15.30 9.97
N PHE A 63 2.94 14.82 8.79
CA PHE A 63 2.88 13.38 8.47
C PHE A 63 3.75 12.54 9.39
N ARG A 64 4.99 12.96 9.67
CA ARG A 64 5.89 12.22 10.57
C ARG A 64 5.34 12.18 12.00
N GLU A 65 4.71 13.26 12.44
CA GLU A 65 4.09 13.34 13.76
C GLU A 65 2.85 12.45 13.88
N ALA A 66 1.92 12.54 12.93
CA ALA A 66 0.72 11.71 12.92
C ALA A 66 1.04 10.21 12.77
N PHE A 67 1.90 9.86 11.80
CA PHE A 67 2.29 8.47 11.55
C PHE A 67 3.16 7.90 12.68
N GLY A 68 4.02 8.72 13.27
CA GLY A 68 4.77 8.36 14.47
C GLY A 68 3.85 8.09 15.66
N CYS A 69 2.87 8.96 15.89
CA CYS A 69 1.86 8.78 16.93
C CYS A 69 1.08 7.48 16.72
N PHE A 70 0.60 7.22 15.50
CA PHE A 70 -0.09 5.97 15.16
C PHE A 70 0.76 4.71 15.43
N HIS A 71 2.04 4.75 15.06
CA HIS A 71 2.95 3.61 15.25
C HIS A 71 3.21 3.32 16.73
N TYR A 72 3.41 4.37 17.54
CA TYR A 72 3.73 4.26 18.96
C TYR A 72 2.51 4.19 19.88
N SER A 73 1.31 4.57 19.42
CA SER A 73 0.07 4.50 20.18
C SER A 73 -0.17 3.08 20.69
N GLU A 74 -0.54 2.91 21.95
CA GLU A 74 -0.99 1.62 22.52
C GLU A 74 -2.52 1.52 22.62
N ALA A 75 -3.25 2.56 22.21
CA ALA A 75 -4.70 2.58 22.22
C ALA A 75 -5.31 1.55 21.25
N GLU A 76 -6.53 1.10 21.54
CA GLU A 76 -7.31 0.17 20.73
C GLU A 76 -8.64 0.81 20.35
N PRO A 77 -8.86 1.17 19.07
CA PRO A 77 -7.99 0.96 17.90
C PRO A 77 -6.72 1.84 17.91
N LYS A 78 -5.65 1.36 17.27
CA LYS A 78 -4.37 2.06 17.16
C LYS A 78 -4.56 3.48 16.60
N GLY A 79 -3.97 4.47 17.25
CA GLY A 79 -4.02 5.87 16.85
C GLY A 79 -5.33 6.59 17.15
N SER A 80 -6.21 5.99 17.97
CA SER A 80 -7.41 6.68 18.46
C SER A 80 -7.10 7.86 19.38
N ASP A 81 -5.89 7.96 19.90
CA ASP A 81 -5.34 9.08 20.65
C ASP A 81 -4.63 10.12 19.76
N CYS A 82 -4.47 9.85 18.47
CA CYS A 82 -3.68 10.64 17.53
C CYS A 82 -4.53 11.47 16.55
N TYR A 83 -5.86 11.52 16.72
CA TYR A 83 -6.77 12.19 15.76
C TYR A 83 -6.38 13.63 15.47
N ASP A 84 -5.97 14.39 16.47
CA ASP A 84 -5.58 15.80 16.29
C ASP A 84 -4.34 15.96 15.39
N ALA A 85 -3.39 15.03 15.49
CA ALA A 85 -2.19 15.01 14.64
C ALA A 85 -2.55 14.68 13.19
N PHE A 86 -3.46 13.71 12.98
CA PHE A 86 -3.99 13.43 11.65
C PHE A 86 -4.74 14.65 11.09
N GLN A 87 -5.67 15.24 11.86
CA GLN A 87 -6.41 16.42 11.42
C GLN A 87 -5.50 17.58 11.03
N THR A 88 -4.42 17.80 11.76
CA THR A 88 -3.40 18.81 11.43
C THR A 88 -2.70 18.50 10.11
N MET A 89 -2.35 17.23 9.88
CA MET A 89 -1.80 16.76 8.60
C MET A 89 -2.79 16.95 7.44
N GLN A 90 -4.05 16.56 7.60
CA GLN A 90 -5.10 16.76 6.58
C GLN A 90 -5.28 18.24 6.24
N THR A 91 -5.29 19.09 7.26
CA THR A 91 -5.41 20.55 7.11
C THR A 91 -4.25 21.11 6.32
N CYS A 92 -3.03 20.62 6.55
CA CYS A 92 -1.86 21.00 5.76
C CYS A 92 -1.99 20.54 4.31
N MET A 93 -2.37 19.28 4.06
CA MET A 93 -2.48 18.74 2.69
C MET A 93 -3.53 19.48 1.85
N ALA A 94 -4.64 19.89 2.49
CA ALA A 94 -5.69 20.68 1.86
C ALA A 94 -5.21 22.05 1.34
N GLN A 95 -4.12 22.61 1.90
CA GLN A 95 -3.51 23.85 1.40
C GLN A 95 -2.67 23.65 0.13
N TYR A 96 -2.29 22.41 -0.19
CA TYR A 96 -1.48 22.07 -1.37
C TYR A 96 -2.22 21.09 -2.30
N PRO A 97 -3.41 21.45 -2.82
CA PRO A 97 -4.21 20.54 -3.64
C PRO A 97 -3.48 20.10 -4.91
N ALA A 98 -2.63 20.94 -5.51
CA ALA A 98 -1.87 20.57 -6.71
C ALA A 98 -0.83 19.45 -6.47
N LEU A 99 -0.42 19.20 -5.22
CA LEU A 99 0.55 18.16 -4.87
C LEU A 99 -0.12 16.90 -4.32
N TYR A 100 -1.24 17.06 -3.60
CA TYR A 100 -1.88 15.96 -2.86
C TYR A 100 -3.24 15.54 -3.45
N ASN A 101 -3.92 16.39 -4.22
CA ASN A 101 -5.11 16.02 -4.99
C ASN A 101 -4.68 15.74 -6.43
N LYS A 102 -4.25 14.51 -6.69
CA LYS A 102 -3.99 14.06 -8.05
C LYS A 102 -5.34 13.71 -8.67
N ASP A 103 -5.89 14.64 -9.45
CA ASP A 103 -7.10 14.41 -10.25
C ASP A 103 -6.90 13.18 -11.16
N GLY A 104 -7.38 12.01 -10.70
CA GLY A 104 -7.84 10.89 -11.52
C GLY A 104 -6.91 10.27 -12.57
N ASP A 105 -5.69 9.85 -12.24
CA ASP A 105 -4.93 8.95 -13.14
C ASP A 105 -4.05 7.92 -12.39
N ASP A 106 -4.58 6.69 -12.39
CA ASP A 106 -4.01 5.33 -12.36
C ASP A 106 -2.72 5.01 -11.56
N THR A 107 -2.87 4.00 -10.69
CA THR A 107 -1.87 3.07 -10.10
C THR A 107 -1.15 3.38 -8.78
N SER A 108 -1.62 4.29 -7.93
CA SER A 108 -1.20 4.29 -6.52
C SER A 108 -2.38 4.66 -5.63
N ALA A 109 -3.04 3.62 -5.12
CA ALA A 109 -4.12 3.74 -4.15
C ALA A 109 -3.57 4.25 -2.82
N ASP A 110 -3.87 5.50 -2.47
CA ASP A 110 -4.18 5.87 -1.10
C ASP A 110 -4.90 7.23 -1.07
N SER A 111 -6.13 7.24 -1.60
CA SER A 111 -7.10 8.21 -1.13
C SER A 111 -7.48 7.78 0.28
N MET A 112 -6.93 8.43 1.30
CA MET A 112 -7.38 8.25 2.68
C MET A 112 -8.80 8.80 2.81
N ASN A 113 -9.78 8.02 2.35
CA ASN A 113 -11.16 8.16 2.73
C ASN A 113 -11.29 7.44 4.07
N LEU A 114 -11.15 8.21 5.16
CA LEU A 114 -11.61 7.78 6.47
C LEU A 114 -13.13 7.71 6.37
N ASP A 115 -13.62 6.52 5.99
CA ASP A 115 -15.03 6.14 6.03
C ASP A 115 -15.58 6.49 7.41
N GLU A 116 -16.45 7.49 7.43
CA GLU A 116 -17.27 7.88 8.56
C GLU A 116 -18.11 6.64 8.93
N GLY A 117 -17.76 6.00 10.05
CA GLY A 117 -18.39 4.74 10.46
C GLY A 117 -19.92 4.84 10.51
N PRO A 118 -20.65 3.74 10.28
CA PRO A 118 -22.10 3.77 10.23
C PRO A 118 -22.65 4.24 11.58
N GLU A 119 -23.48 5.28 11.53
CA GLU A 119 -24.28 5.76 12.65
C GLU A 119 -25.37 4.72 12.97
N ASP A 120 -25.02 3.67 13.70
CA ASP A 120 -26.00 2.76 14.29
C ASP A 120 -26.67 3.47 15.48
N GLN A 121 -27.66 4.31 15.19
CA GLN A 121 -28.61 4.79 16.19
C GLN A 121 -29.56 3.64 16.58
N GLU A 122 -29.14 2.87 17.57
CA GLU A 122 -29.97 1.89 18.25
C GLU A 122 -31.03 2.63 19.11
N GLN A 123 -32.20 2.90 18.52
CA GLN A 123 -33.40 3.21 19.30
C GLN A 123 -34.12 1.91 19.63
N ILE A 124 -33.88 1.45 20.85
CA ILE A 124 -34.57 0.34 21.48
C ILE A 124 -35.96 0.84 21.91
N THR A 125 -37.02 0.45 21.20
CA THR A 125 -38.39 0.52 21.73
C THR A 125 -39.08 -0.83 21.63
N ILE A 126 -39.38 -1.37 22.81
CA ILE A 126 -40.10 -2.62 23.07
C ILE A 126 -41.57 -2.46 22.61
N GLY A 127 -42.09 -3.38 21.79
CA GLY A 127 -43.53 -3.56 21.67
C GLY A 127 -44.02 -4.33 20.43
N GLU A 128 -44.51 -5.55 20.70
CA GLU A 128 -45.64 -6.22 20.03
C GLU A 128 -45.37 -7.27 18.93
N GLN A 129 -45.74 -8.50 19.28
CA GLN A 129 -45.75 -9.70 18.44
C GLN A 129 -47.02 -9.75 17.57
N LYS A 130 -46.88 -10.05 16.27
CA LYS A 130 -47.79 -10.95 15.55
C LYS A 130 -47.19 -11.44 14.20
N GLU A 131 -46.90 -12.74 14.15
CA GLU A 131 -47.19 -13.75 13.09
C GLU A 131 -47.50 -13.25 11.66
N ILE A 132 -47.01 -13.83 10.54
CA ILE A 132 -47.11 -15.22 10.05
C ILE A 132 -46.09 -15.48 8.90
N GLN A 133 -45.36 -16.61 9.01
CA GLN A 133 -44.91 -17.65 8.03
C GLN A 133 -44.71 -17.32 6.51
N VAL A 134 -43.77 -17.93 5.76
CA VAL A 134 -43.68 -19.37 5.41
C VAL A 134 -42.30 -19.72 4.77
N LYS A 135 -41.62 -20.67 5.42
CA LYS A 135 -40.81 -21.84 4.97
C LYS A 135 -39.51 -21.76 4.12
N PRO A 136 -38.63 -22.79 4.30
CA PRO A 136 -37.22 -22.78 3.95
C PRO A 136 -36.92 -23.57 2.68
N SER A 137 -35.77 -23.33 2.06
CA SER A 137 -35.20 -24.22 1.05
C SER A 137 -33.79 -24.64 1.46
N GLU A 138 -33.67 -25.90 1.86
CA GLU A 138 -32.40 -26.62 2.05
C GLU A 138 -31.73 -26.95 0.71
N THR A 139 -30.40 -26.84 0.70
CA THR A 139 -29.39 -27.81 0.21
C THR A 139 -29.64 -28.63 -1.05
N THR A 140 -28.68 -28.61 -2.00
CA THR A 140 -27.98 -29.80 -2.59
C THR A 140 -26.76 -29.30 -3.40
N ARG A 141 -25.52 -29.45 -2.90
CA ARG A 141 -24.51 -30.48 -3.22
C ARG A 141 -24.23 -30.66 -4.72
N THR A 142 -23.12 -30.09 -5.18
CA THR A 142 -22.56 -30.25 -6.53
C THR A 142 -21.92 -31.63 -6.69
N GLU A 143 -22.43 -32.45 -7.60
CA GLU A 143 -21.77 -33.67 -8.11
C GLU A 143 -20.90 -33.34 -9.33
N LEU A 144 -19.78 -34.05 -9.42
CA LEU A 144 -18.85 -34.08 -10.54
C LEU A 144 -19.49 -34.76 -11.76
N ASP A 145 -19.34 -34.17 -12.95
CA ASP A 145 -19.58 -34.87 -14.22
C ASP A 145 -18.26 -35.09 -15.00
N PRO A 146 -17.99 -36.32 -15.48
CA PRO A 146 -16.85 -36.69 -16.30
C PRO A 146 -17.19 -36.57 -17.79
N GLY A 147 -16.33 -35.94 -18.61
CA GLY A 147 -16.69 -35.76 -20.03
C GLY A 147 -15.58 -35.26 -20.94
N TYR A 148 -14.53 -36.06 -21.10
CA TYR A 148 -13.51 -35.92 -22.16
C TYR A 148 -14.07 -36.49 -23.48
N ARG A 149 -14.12 -35.68 -24.56
CA ARG A 149 -13.87 -36.04 -25.99
C ARG A 149 -14.59 -35.07 -26.97
N GLN A 150 -13.85 -34.15 -27.54
CA GLN A 150 -13.50 -34.12 -28.99
C GLN A 150 -12.45 -33.05 -29.24
#